data_AF-A0A2V7Z3A1-F1
#
_entry.id   AF-A0A2V7Z3A1-F1
#
_cell.length_a   1.000
_cell.length_b   1.000
_cell.length_c   1.000
_cell.angle_alpha   90.00
_cell.angle_beta   90.00
_cell.angle_gamma   90.00
#
_symmetry.space_group_name_H-M   'P 1'
#
loop_
_entity.id
_entity.type
_entity.pdbx_description
1 polymer ?
#
loop_
_entity_poly.entity_id
_entity_poly.type
_entity_poly.pdbx_seq_one_letter_code
_entity_poly.pdbx_strand_id
1 'polypeptide(L)'
;MAGEGGRLVVLGCGFGGFSLLSRLRRSRWDVTLISPRNYFLFTPLLPSAATGTVEFRSILETPRRRLRDLRVVEGSARSVDWQARTLSCVGAVGGEELSIPYDILVIAVGAAVADYGIPGVAEHALKLASIE
;
A
#
# COMPACT_ATOMS: atom_id res chain seq x y z
N MET A 1 8.68 -21.79 -2.58
CA MET A 1 8.33 -22.62 -3.75
C MET A 1 7.31 -21.81 -4.52
N ALA A 2 7.68 -21.22 -5.67
CA ALA A 2 6.74 -20.41 -6.44
C ALA A 2 5.54 -21.29 -6.83
N GLY A 3 4.32 -20.86 -6.48
CA GLY A 3 3.11 -21.50 -6.99
C GLY A 3 3.05 -21.38 -8.51
N GLU A 4 2.17 -22.15 -9.16
CA GLU A 4 2.05 -22.17 -10.63
C GLU A 4 1.88 -20.78 -11.27
N GLY A 5 1.40 -19.78 -10.54
CA GLY A 5 1.26 -18.40 -11.02
C GLY A 5 2.56 -17.56 -10.99
N GLY A 6 3.60 -17.97 -10.27
CA GLY A 6 4.83 -17.18 -10.11
C GLY A 6 4.71 -16.07 -9.06
N ARG A 7 5.61 -15.08 -9.15
CA ARG A 7 5.76 -13.97 -8.19
C ARG A 7 4.81 -12.83 -8.52
N LEU A 8 3.87 -12.58 -7.61
CA LEU A 8 2.93 -11.47 -7.68
C LEU A 8 3.33 -10.38 -6.68
N VAL A 9 3.67 -9.20 -7.17
CA VAL A 9 3.95 -8.04 -6.33
C VAL A 9 2.79 -7.05 -6.41
N VAL A 10 2.29 -6.62 -5.26
CA VAL A 10 1.22 -5.62 -5.12
C VAL A 10 1.78 -4.40 -4.40
N LEU A 11 1.75 -3.24 -5.04
CA LEU A 11 2.14 -1.96 -4.44
C LEU A 11 0.92 -1.24 -3.88
N GLY A 12 0.94 -0.93 -2.59
CA GLY A 12 -0.10 -0.17 -1.90
C GLY A 12 -1.17 -1.05 -1.25
N CYS A 13 -1.52 -0.70 0.00
CA CYS A 13 -2.56 -1.37 0.78
C CYS A 13 -3.88 -0.57 0.88
N GLY A 14 -4.19 0.22 -0.15
CA GLY A 14 -5.48 0.90 -0.27
C GLY A 14 -6.59 -0.03 -0.77
N PHE A 15 -7.73 0.56 -1.17
CA PHE A 15 -8.87 -0.20 -1.71
C PHE A 15 -8.49 -1.19 -2.81
N GLY A 16 -7.67 -0.80 -3.79
CA GLY A 16 -7.28 -1.66 -4.90
C GLY A 16 -6.48 -2.88 -4.44
N GLY A 17 -5.33 -2.66 -3.79
CA GLY A 17 -4.45 -3.74 -3.35
C GLY A 17 -5.11 -4.66 -2.31
N PHE A 18 -5.77 -4.08 -1.30
CA PHE A 18 -6.42 -4.87 -0.25
C PHE A 18 -7.60 -5.68 -0.78
N SER A 19 -8.42 -5.11 -1.68
CA SER A 19 -9.54 -5.82 -2.30
C SER A 19 -9.09 -6.97 -3.20
N LEU A 20 -8.01 -6.78 -3.95
CA LEU A 20 -7.41 -7.83 -4.77
C LEU A 20 -6.94 -8.97 -3.87
N LEU A 21 -6.09 -8.68 -2.88
CA LEU A 21 -5.51 -9.69 -2.00
C LEU A 21 -6.56 -10.45 -1.16
N SER A 22 -7.69 -9.79 -0.87
CA SER A 22 -8.82 -10.39 -0.16
C SER A 22 -9.59 -11.43 -1.00
N ARG A 23 -9.59 -11.29 -2.33
CA ARG A 23 -10.35 -12.16 -3.25
C ARG A 23 -9.46 -13.12 -4.05
N LEU A 24 -8.17 -12.84 -4.12
CA LEU A 24 -7.19 -13.66 -4.82
C LEU A 24 -7.04 -15.04 -4.15
N ARG A 25 -7.00 -16.10 -4.97
CA ARG A 25 -6.55 -17.43 -4.55
C ARG A 25 -5.02 -17.43 -4.35
N ARG A 26 -4.57 -16.85 -3.25
CA ARG A 26 -3.15 -16.59 -2.91
C ARG A 26 -2.27 -17.85 -2.97
N SER A 27 -2.81 -19.03 -2.67
CA SER A 27 -2.05 -20.30 -2.72
C SER A 27 -1.45 -20.65 -4.09
N ARG A 28 -1.90 -19.99 -5.18
CA ARG A 28 -1.32 -20.17 -6.53
C ARG A 28 -0.12 -19.27 -6.81
N TRP A 29 0.20 -18.32 -5.94
CA TRP A 29 1.15 -17.24 -6.20
C TRP A 29 2.13 -17.10 -5.03
N ASP A 30 3.35 -16.66 -5.33
CA ASP A 30 4.24 -16.10 -4.32
C ASP A 30 3.95 -14.60 -4.20
N VAL A 31 3.13 -14.23 -3.20
CA VAL A 31 2.55 -12.88 -3.10
C VAL A 31 3.38 -12.00 -2.16
N THR A 32 3.81 -10.85 -2.66
CA THR A 32 4.45 -9.79 -1.86
C THR A 32 3.63 -8.50 -1.93
N LEU A 33 3.15 -8.02 -0.77
CA LEU A 33 2.57 -6.69 -0.61
C LEU A 33 3.65 -5.72 -0.14
N ILE A 34 3.79 -4.60 -0.83
CA ILE A 34 4.73 -3.52 -0.46
C ILE A 34 3.94 -2.24 -0.22
N SER A 35 4.06 -1.67 0.97
CA SER A 35 3.45 -0.38 1.29
C SER A 35 4.19 0.30 2.44
N PRO A 36 4.34 1.64 2.43
CA PRO A 36 4.89 2.36 3.58
C PRO A 36 3.96 2.32 4.80
N ARG A 37 2.67 2.02 4.57
CA ARG A 37 1.66 1.89 5.64
C ARG A 37 1.35 0.42 5.89
N ASN A 38 1.28 0.05 7.17
CA ASN A 38 1.00 -1.32 7.60
C ASN A 38 -0.50 -1.57 7.89
N TYR A 39 -1.38 -0.70 7.40
CA TYR A 39 -2.83 -0.78 7.55
C TYR A 39 -3.55 -0.43 6.24
N PHE A 40 -4.71 -1.04 6.03
CA PHE A 40 -5.75 -0.55 5.15
C PHE A 40 -6.55 0.53 5.88
N LEU A 41 -6.91 1.60 5.17
CA LEU A 41 -7.73 2.70 5.69
C LEU A 41 -9.05 2.74 4.93
N PHE A 42 -10.18 2.64 5.66
CA PHE A 42 -11.50 2.84 5.11
C PHE A 42 -11.80 4.34 4.99
N THR A 43 -11.26 4.96 3.94
CA THR A 43 -11.35 6.41 3.71
C THR A 43 -12.77 7.01 3.71
N PRO A 44 -13.87 6.30 3.38
CA PRO A 44 -15.22 6.87 3.48
C PRO A 44 -15.62 7.34 4.88
N LEU A 45 -15.06 6.76 5.94
CA LEU A 45 -15.33 7.18 7.33
C LEU A 45 -14.25 8.10 7.92
N LEU A 46 -13.26 8.50 7.12
CA LEU A 46 -12.21 9.42 7.58
C LEU A 46 -12.76 10.78 8.07
N PRO A 47 -13.77 11.40 7.42
CA PRO A 47 -14.39 12.61 7.95
C PRO A 47 -15.02 12.40 9.33
N SER A 48 -15.71 11.28 9.53
CA SER A 48 -16.33 10.93 10.82
C SER A 48 -15.30 10.64 11.91
N ALA A 49 -14.14 10.09 11.54
CA ALA A 49 -13.04 9.89 12.48
C ALA A 49 -12.40 11.23 12.89
N ALA A 50 -12.20 12.14 11.92
CA ALA A 50 -11.66 13.46 12.17
C ALA A 50 -12.55 14.31 13.11
N THR A 51 -13.87 14.11 13.10
CA THR A 51 -14.82 14.78 14.02
C THR A 51 -15.09 14.02 15.31
N GLY A 52 -14.42 12.87 15.55
CA GLY A 52 -14.61 12.05 16.76
C GLY A 52 -15.92 11.27 16.82
N THR A 53 -16.69 11.20 15.73
CA THR A 53 -17.91 10.37 15.66
C THR A 53 -17.59 8.87 15.67
N VAL A 54 -16.44 8.50 15.12
CA VAL A 54 -15.86 7.15 15.24
C VAL A 54 -14.39 7.25 15.62
N GLU A 55 -13.83 6.22 16.25
CA GLU A 55 -12.40 6.21 16.51
C GLU A 55 -11.61 5.85 15.24
N PHE A 56 -10.42 6.42 15.06
CA PHE A 56 -9.53 6.05 13.95
C PHE A 56 -9.28 4.54 13.90
N ARG A 57 -9.10 3.88 15.05
CA ARG A 57 -8.88 2.43 15.10
C ARG A 57 -10.05 1.61 14.53
N SER A 58 -11.26 2.17 14.51
CA SER A 58 -12.46 1.51 13.96
C SER A 58 -12.52 1.54 12.43
N ILE A 59 -11.66 2.31 11.77
CA ILE A 59 -11.63 2.46 10.31
C ILE A 59 -10.34 1.90 9.68
N LEU A 60 -9.55 1.15 10.45
CA LEU A 60 -8.28 0.56 10.05
C LEU A 60 -8.35 -0.98 10.06
N GLU A 61 -7.65 -1.61 9.12
CA GLU A 61 -7.45 -3.07 9.12
C GLU A 61 -6.00 -3.44 8.84
N THR A 62 -5.42 -4.33 9.64
CA THR A 62 -4.02 -4.75 9.47
C THR A 62 -3.92 -5.89 8.45
N PRO A 63 -3.17 -5.75 7.33
CA PRO A 63 -3.01 -6.78 6.32
C PRO A 63 -2.44 -8.07 6.90
N ARG A 64 -1.40 -7.97 7.75
CA ARG A 64 -0.78 -9.12 8.41
C ARG A 64 -1.78 -9.95 9.25
N ARG A 65 -2.82 -9.30 9.79
CA ARG A 65 -3.88 -9.97 10.58
C ARG A 65 -4.97 -10.56 9.69
N ARG A 66 -5.40 -9.82 8.67
CA ARG A 66 -6.57 -10.17 7.84
C ARG A 66 -6.23 -11.09 6.65
N LEU A 67 -5.02 -10.97 6.13
CA LEU A 67 -4.56 -11.66 4.94
C LEU A 67 -3.42 -12.61 5.33
N ARG A 68 -3.67 -13.92 5.19
CA ARG A 68 -2.65 -14.96 5.40
C ARG A 68 -1.90 -15.26 4.11
N ASP A 69 -0.81 -16.01 4.20
CA ASP A 69 -0.10 -16.57 3.04
C ASP A 69 0.41 -15.50 2.06
N LEU A 70 0.93 -14.37 2.57
CA LEU A 70 1.69 -13.40 1.79
C LEU A 70 2.86 -12.83 2.59
N ARG A 71 3.86 -12.33 1.87
CA ARG A 71 4.92 -11.51 2.43
C ARG A 71 4.46 -10.05 2.48
N VAL A 72 4.63 -9.38 3.62
CA VAL A 72 4.40 -7.93 3.76
C VAL A 72 5.73 -7.24 3.96
N VAL A 73 6.04 -6.31 3.06
CA VAL A 73 7.22 -5.42 3.12
C VAL A 73 6.71 -4.03 3.46
N GLU A 74 7.10 -3.56 4.65
CA GLU A 74 6.85 -2.18 5.06
C GLU A 74 7.93 -1.31 4.43
N GLY A 75 7.58 -0.59 3.36
CA GLY A 75 8.53 0.15 2.54
C GLY A 75 7.90 0.84 1.34
N SER A 76 8.64 1.77 0.76
CA SER A 76 8.20 2.56 -0.39
C SER A 76 8.90 2.09 -1.66
N ALA A 77 8.11 1.71 -2.67
CA ALA A 77 8.65 1.49 -4.03
C ALA A 77 9.16 2.83 -4.60
N ARG A 78 10.34 2.81 -5.22
CA ARG A 78 11.01 4.01 -5.78
C ARG A 78 11.05 4.00 -7.29
N SER A 79 11.39 2.86 -7.89
CA SER A 79 11.44 2.70 -9.33
C SER A 79 11.05 1.28 -9.75
N VAL A 80 10.66 1.14 -11.01
CA VAL A 80 10.37 -0.14 -11.66
C VAL A 80 11.24 -0.25 -12.90
N ASP A 81 12.02 -1.32 -12.98
CA ASP A 81 12.69 -1.75 -14.19
C ASP A 81 11.79 -2.75 -14.92
N TRP A 82 11.21 -2.32 -16.03
CA TRP A 82 10.28 -3.12 -16.84
C TRP A 82 10.99 -4.20 -17.67
N GLN A 83 12.26 -3.98 -18.01
CA GLN A 83 13.05 -4.90 -18.80
C GLN A 83 13.59 -6.04 -17.93
N ALA A 84 14.17 -5.70 -16.78
CA ALA A 84 14.64 -6.68 -15.80
C ALA A 84 13.50 -7.30 -14.97
N ARG A 85 12.31 -6.71 -15.01
CA ARG A 85 11.14 -7.08 -14.19
C ARG A 85 11.47 -7.08 -12.68
N THR A 86 12.08 -5.99 -12.25
CA THR A 86 12.45 -5.75 -10.85
C THR A 86 11.91 -4.41 -10.40
N LEU A 87 11.62 -4.28 -9.10
CA LEU A 87 11.37 -2.99 -8.48
C LEU A 87 12.42 -2.69 -7.42
N SER A 88 12.74 -1.41 -7.26
CA SER A 88 13.50 -0.94 -6.11
C SER A 88 12.52 -0.48 -5.04
N CYS A 89 12.72 -0.91 -3.80
CA CYS A 89 12.03 -0.34 -2.66
C CYS A 89 13.01 0.03 -1.55
N VAL A 90 12.60 1.01 -0.75
CA VAL A 90 13.32 1.43 0.45
C VAL A 90 12.50 0.99 1.65
N GLY A 91 13.09 0.21 2.54
CA GLY A 91 12.47 -0.23 3.78
C GLY A 91 12.02 0.94 4.64
N ALA A 92 10.87 0.81 5.29
CA ALA A 92 10.35 1.85 6.18
C ALA A 92 11.19 1.97 7.47
N VAL A 93 11.91 0.91 7.84
CA VAL A 93 12.75 0.84 9.05
C VAL A 93 14.19 0.57 8.64
N GLY A 94 15.08 1.56 8.76
CA GLY A 94 16.51 1.41 8.45
C GLY A 94 16.91 1.88 7.06
N GLY A 95 15.95 2.08 6.15
CA GLY A 95 16.19 2.70 4.83
C GLY A 95 16.96 1.79 3.87
N GLU A 96 16.95 0.49 4.09
CA GLU A 96 17.60 -0.48 3.24
C GLU A 96 16.99 -0.49 1.84
N GLU A 97 17.85 -0.49 0.83
CA GLU A 97 17.43 -0.67 -0.56
C GLU A 97 17.28 -2.16 -0.87
N LEU A 98 16.11 -2.52 -1.39
CA LEU A 98 15.75 -3.88 -1.74
C LEU A 98 15.37 -3.90 -3.22
N SER A 99 15.95 -4.86 -3.95
CA SER A 99 15.54 -5.19 -5.31
C SER A 99 14.61 -6.40 -5.27
N ILE A 100 13.36 -6.21 -5.70
CA ILE A 100 12.31 -7.23 -5.64
C ILE A 100 11.92 -7.62 -7.06
N PRO A 101 12.21 -8.86 -7.50
CA PRO A 101 11.79 -9.35 -8.80
C PRO A 101 10.30 -9.71 -8.80
N TYR A 102 9.64 -9.54 -9.94
CA TYR A 102 8.23 -9.87 -10.12
C TYR A 102 7.99 -10.55 -11.46
N ASP A 103 6.94 -11.37 -11.52
CA ASP A 103 6.40 -11.88 -12.79
C ASP A 103 5.13 -11.09 -13.16
N ILE A 104 4.33 -10.72 -12.16
CA ILE A 104 3.20 -9.79 -12.28
C ILE A 104 3.33 -8.67 -11.24
N LEU A 105 3.15 -7.43 -11.69
CA LEU A 105 3.14 -6.23 -10.85
C LEU A 105 1.76 -5.58 -10.87
N VAL A 106 1.18 -5.34 -9.69
CA VAL A 106 -0.06 -4.60 -9.51
C VAL A 106 0.26 -3.27 -8.81
N ILE A 107 -0.01 -2.16 -9.49
CA ILE A 107 0.21 -0.81 -8.96
C ILE A 107 -1.11 -0.28 -8.40
N ALA A 108 -1.23 -0.23 -7.08
CA ALA A 108 -2.40 0.24 -6.34
C ALA A 108 -2.02 1.27 -5.26
N VAL A 109 -1.04 2.13 -5.55
CA VAL A 109 -0.47 3.12 -4.62
C VAL A 109 -1.40 4.30 -4.31
N GLY A 110 -2.48 4.46 -5.07
CA GLY A 110 -3.42 5.58 -4.92
C GLY A 110 -2.88 6.86 -5.55
N ALA A 111 -3.31 7.99 -5.00
CA ALA A 111 -2.93 9.33 -5.44
C ALA A 111 -2.62 10.22 -4.22
N ALA A 112 -1.84 11.27 -4.43
CA ALA A 112 -1.60 12.32 -3.45
C ALA A 112 -2.62 13.46 -3.62
N VAL A 113 -2.87 14.21 -2.54
CA VAL A 113 -3.67 15.43 -2.60
C VAL A 113 -2.89 16.49 -3.39
N ALA A 114 -3.50 17.00 -4.45
CA ALA A 114 -2.94 18.07 -5.27
C ALA A 114 -3.23 19.44 -4.64
N ASP A 115 -2.20 20.29 -4.54
CA ASP A 115 -2.32 21.70 -4.19
C ASP A 115 -2.57 22.60 -5.42
N TYR A 116 -2.46 22.03 -6.62
CA TYR A 116 -2.58 22.72 -7.91
C TYR A 116 -1.64 23.93 -8.07
N GLY A 117 -0.55 23.98 -7.30
CA GLY A 117 0.37 25.12 -7.28
C GLY A 117 -0.23 26.40 -6.68
N ILE A 118 -1.36 26.31 -5.97
CA ILE A 118 -1.99 27.46 -5.32
C ILE A 118 -1.13 27.87 -4.11
N PRO A 119 -0.55 29.08 -4.09
CA PRO A 119 0.27 29.52 -2.97
C PRO A 119 -0.51 29.51 -1.65
N GLY A 120 0.10 29.02 -0.58
CA GLY A 120 -0.51 28.96 0.75
C GLY A 120 -1.26 27.66 1.06
N VAL A 121 -1.59 26.82 0.07
CA VAL A 121 -2.33 25.57 0.33
C VAL A 121 -1.48 24.57 1.11
N ALA A 122 -0.22 24.39 0.74
CA ALA A 122 0.67 23.47 1.45
C ALA A 122 0.99 23.95 2.87
N GLU A 123 1.01 25.27 3.08
CA GLU A 123 1.39 25.92 4.34
C GLU A 123 0.22 26.07 5.31
N HIS A 124 -1.01 26.25 4.80
CA HIS A 124 -2.16 26.67 5.62
C HIS A 124 -3.36 25.72 5.59
N ALA A 125 -3.37 24.69 4.73
CA ALA A 125 -4.48 23.73 4.66
C ALA A 125 -4.13 22.38 5.28
N LEU A 126 -5.13 21.75 5.90
CA LEU A 126 -5.06 20.35 6.36
C LEU A 126 -5.65 19.43 5.29
N LYS A 127 -4.96 18.31 5.03
CA LYS A 127 -5.38 17.30 4.06
C LYS A 127 -6.23 16.24 4.77
N LEU A 128 -7.35 15.86 4.16
CA LEU A 128 -8.16 14.73 4.64
C LEU A 128 -7.96 13.51 3.73
N ALA A 129 -6.81 12.84 3.86
CA ALA A 129 -6.41 11.73 2.98
C ALA A 129 -5.72 10.55 3.70
N SER A 130 -5.19 10.77 4.90
CA SER A 130 -4.61 9.76 5.78
C SER A 130 -4.96 10.08 7.24
N ILE A 131 -4.46 9.26 8.17
CA ILE A 131 -4.63 9.47 9.62
C ILE A 131 -3.53 10.35 10.24
N GLU A 132 -2.57 10.78 9.42
CA GLU A 132 -1.42 11.62 9.81
C GLU A 132 -1.68 13.09 9.47
#